data_AF-A0A843CJ73-F1
#
_entry.id   AF-A0A843CJ73-F1
#
_cell.length_a   1.000
_cell.length_b   1.000
_cell.length_c   1.000
_cell.angle_alpha   90.00
_cell.angle_beta   90.00
_cell.angle_gamma   90.00
#
_symmetry.space_group_name_H-M   'P 1'
#
loop_
_entity.id
_entity.type
_entity.pdbx_description
1 polymer ?
#
loop_
_entity_poly.entity_id
_entity_poly.type
_entity_poly.pdbx_seq_one_letter_code
_entity_poly.pdbx_strand_id
1 'polypeptide(L)'
;MGFLDKLKEKASEASTAISASAGNKSYEFTFSKIPESLEELNACEGSDLAKPEQTAALFMLALCEYVENPDMGIQMINALKGPEDLSTYDMQFLKEHLSDKKYLPKSYFAGTSPANNYTPTFPLKITVSENAYSRSEESKGYVRMWLKSSGADHPREITLRYKPSDKMWFVNGFPGGLLSGIRIPAAEDKWA
;
A
#
# COMPACT_ATOMS: atom_id res chain seq x y z
N MET A 1 21.59 -6.08 35.31
CA MET A 1 20.71 -5.73 34.17
C MET A 1 19.60 -6.75 34.12
N GLY A 2 18.37 -6.26 34.29
CA GLY A 2 17.21 -7.11 34.59
C GLY A 2 16.67 -7.81 33.36
N PHE A 3 15.93 -8.89 33.56
CA PHE A 3 15.16 -9.57 32.52
C PHE A 3 14.28 -8.61 31.69
N LEU A 4 13.86 -7.50 32.29
CA LEU A 4 13.11 -6.42 31.65
C LEU A 4 13.92 -5.56 30.66
N ASP A 5 15.26 -5.45 30.82
CA ASP A 5 16.12 -4.76 29.85
C ASP A 5 16.26 -5.58 28.56
N LYS A 6 16.32 -6.91 28.68
CA LYS A 6 16.38 -7.84 27.53
C LYS A 6 15.08 -7.91 26.73
N LEU A 7 13.95 -7.53 27.34
CA LEU A 7 12.67 -7.41 26.65
C LEU A 7 12.55 -6.09 25.87
N LYS A 8 13.17 -5.00 26.35
CA LYS A 8 13.26 -3.74 25.61
C LYS A 8 14.24 -3.80 24.44
N GLU A 9 15.35 -4.51 24.60
CA GLU A 9 16.34 -4.69 23.52
C GLU A 9 15.77 -5.53 22.35
N LYS A 10 14.84 -6.47 22.64
CA LYS A 10 14.09 -7.22 21.61
C LYS A 10 12.90 -6.48 20.99
N ALA A 11 12.48 -5.33 21.53
CA ALA A 11 11.42 -4.50 20.93
C ALA A 11 11.96 -3.53 19.86
N SER A 12 13.29 -3.47 19.69
CA SER A 12 13.97 -2.62 18.69
C SER A 12 14.25 -3.32 17.36
N GLU A 13 14.00 -4.63 17.26
CA GLU A 13 14.12 -5.37 16.00
C GLU A 13 12.73 -5.55 15.39
N ALA A 14 12.23 -4.49 14.76
CA ALA A 14 11.08 -4.57 13.86
C ALA A 14 11.40 -5.62 12.78
N SER A 15 10.77 -6.79 12.90
CA SER A 15 11.08 -7.95 12.08
C SER A 15 10.46 -7.82 10.69
N THR A 16 11.22 -7.29 9.73
CA THR A 16 10.98 -7.54 8.30
C THR A 16 11.21 -9.03 8.05
N ALA A 17 10.15 -9.84 7.98
CA ALA A 17 10.27 -11.22 7.55
C ALA A 17 10.53 -11.26 6.03
N ILE A 18 11.81 -11.28 5.64
CA ILE A 18 12.21 -11.41 4.23
C ILE A 18 12.06 -12.89 3.83
N SER A 19 11.01 -13.21 3.08
CA SER A 19 10.94 -14.49 2.36
C SER A 19 11.56 -14.29 0.97
N ALA A 20 12.82 -14.72 0.79
CA ALA A 20 13.55 -14.58 -0.45
C ALA A 20 13.56 -15.90 -1.25
N SER A 21 12.95 -15.90 -2.43
CA SER A 21 13.33 -16.82 -3.52
C SER A 21 14.17 -16.02 -4.50
N ALA A 22 15.38 -16.51 -4.80
CA ALA A 22 16.42 -15.82 -5.58
C ALA A 22 15.85 -15.03 -6.79
N GLY A 23 15.85 -13.69 -6.69
CA GLY A 23 15.42 -12.76 -7.74
C GLY A 23 14.26 -11.84 -7.37
N ASN A 24 13.35 -12.26 -6.48
CA ASN A 24 12.18 -11.46 -6.08
C ASN A 24 12.17 -11.27 -4.56
N LYS A 25 12.38 -10.04 -4.09
CA LYS A 25 12.25 -9.67 -2.67
C LYS A 25 10.78 -9.39 -2.36
N SER A 26 10.35 -9.73 -1.16
CA SER A 26 9.04 -9.34 -0.64
C SER A 26 9.20 -8.72 0.74
N TYR A 27 8.44 -7.66 0.97
CA TYR A 27 8.40 -6.88 2.20
C TYR A 27 6.98 -6.97 2.76
N GLU A 28 6.83 -7.51 3.97
CA GLU A 28 5.56 -7.54 4.68
C GLU A 28 5.52 -6.39 5.69
N PHE A 29 4.44 -5.60 5.65
CA PHE A 29 4.16 -4.55 6.62
C PHE A 29 2.90 -4.91 7.42
N THR A 30 2.93 -4.63 8.71
CA THR A 30 1.82 -4.90 9.62
C THR A 30 1.29 -3.58 10.19
N PHE A 31 -0.02 -3.38 10.17
CA PHE A 31 -0.69 -2.19 10.66
C PHE A 31 -1.80 -2.59 11.65
N SER A 32 -1.90 -1.82 12.73
CA SER A 32 -2.92 -2.02 13.77
C SER A 32 -4.27 -1.38 13.42
N LYS A 33 -4.31 -0.48 12.44
CA LYS A 33 -5.55 0.11 11.89
C LYS A 33 -5.27 0.84 10.56
N ILE A 34 -6.34 1.24 9.88
CA ILE A 34 -6.27 2.23 8.79
C ILE A 34 -6.13 3.61 9.46
N PRO A 35 -5.19 4.47 9.03
CA PRO A 35 -5.03 5.81 9.56
C PRO A 35 -6.20 6.70 9.13
N GLU A 36 -6.70 7.51 10.06
CA GLU A 36 -7.84 8.42 9.84
C GLU A 36 -7.39 9.90 9.75
N SER A 37 -6.09 10.16 9.85
CA SER A 37 -5.49 11.49 9.72
C SER A 37 -4.07 11.45 9.16
N LEU A 38 -3.56 12.58 8.65
CA LEU A 38 -2.16 12.71 8.21
C LEU A 38 -1.17 12.44 9.35
N GLU A 39 -1.52 12.81 10.57
CA GLU A 39 -0.68 12.57 11.76
C GLU A 39 -0.56 11.07 12.03
N GLU A 40 -1.67 10.33 11.92
CA GLU A 40 -1.67 8.88 12.07
C GLU A 40 -0.93 8.18 10.93
N LEU A 41 -1.09 8.65 9.69
CA LEU A 41 -0.36 8.13 8.53
C LEU A 41 1.16 8.29 8.72
N ASN A 42 1.59 9.46 9.21
CA ASN A 42 2.99 9.74 9.51
C ASN A 42 3.52 9.03 10.77
N ALA A 43 2.63 8.62 11.66
CA ALA A 43 2.97 7.84 12.86
C ALA A 43 2.89 6.32 12.64
N CYS A 44 2.34 5.85 11.51
CA CYS A 44 2.27 4.42 11.20
C CYS A 44 3.66 3.79 11.23
N GLU A 45 3.74 2.56 11.74
CA GLU A 45 4.97 1.78 11.65
C GLU A 45 5.37 1.61 10.18
N GLY A 46 6.50 2.20 9.81
CA GLY A 46 6.94 2.24 8.42
C GLY A 46 6.47 3.44 7.61
N SER A 47 6.06 4.55 8.25
CA SER A 47 5.86 5.86 7.65
C SER A 47 7.13 6.52 7.07
N ASP A 48 8.27 5.84 7.16
CA ASP A 48 9.54 6.29 6.61
C ASP A 48 9.52 6.23 5.08
N LEU A 49 9.31 7.38 4.45
CA LEU A 49 9.35 7.50 3.00
C LEU A 49 10.77 7.33 2.44
N ALA A 50 11.82 7.11 3.26
CA ALA A 50 13.15 6.78 2.76
C ALA A 50 13.22 5.46 1.99
N LYS A 51 12.22 4.57 2.15
CA LYS A 51 12.12 3.34 1.38
C LYS A 51 10.89 3.31 0.46
N PRO A 52 11.05 2.89 -0.80
CA PRO A 52 9.94 2.86 -1.74
C PRO A 52 8.85 1.86 -1.32
N GLU A 53 9.22 0.67 -0.84
CA GLU A 53 8.27 -0.35 -0.43
C GLU A 53 7.31 0.12 0.69
N GLN A 54 7.79 0.99 1.58
CA GLN A 54 6.98 1.62 2.63
C GLN A 54 5.96 2.59 2.05
N THR A 55 6.38 3.45 1.12
CA THR A 55 5.49 4.39 0.43
C THR A 55 4.35 3.67 -0.29
N ALA A 56 4.65 2.54 -0.94
CA ALA A 56 3.65 1.70 -1.62
C ALA A 56 2.63 1.10 -0.64
N ALA A 57 3.06 0.66 0.54
CA ALA A 57 2.18 0.14 1.58
C ALA A 57 1.26 1.22 2.17
N LEU A 58 1.80 2.40 2.47
CA LEU A 58 1.04 3.55 2.97
C LEU A 58 0.02 4.06 1.94
N PHE A 59 0.35 4.00 0.64
CA PHE A 59 -0.58 4.38 -0.41
C PHE A 59 -1.85 3.51 -0.41
N MET A 60 -1.73 2.22 -0.09
CA MET A 60 -2.88 1.34 0.03
C MET A 60 -3.76 1.66 1.24
N LEU A 61 -3.15 2.12 2.34
CA LEU A 61 -3.90 2.64 3.49
C LEU A 61 -4.66 3.92 3.13
N ALA A 62 -4.02 4.85 2.40
CA ALA A 62 -4.65 6.08 1.94
C ALA A 62 -5.84 5.80 0.99
N LEU A 63 -5.74 4.79 0.12
CA LEU A 63 -6.86 4.33 -0.71
C LEU A 63 -8.00 3.72 0.12
N CYS A 64 -7.70 3.02 1.22
CA CYS A 64 -8.73 2.54 2.13
C CYS A 64 -9.43 3.70 2.83
N GLU A 65 -8.68 4.69 3.31
CA GLU A 65 -9.25 5.88 3.92
C GLU A 65 -10.11 6.66 2.92
N TYR A 66 -9.69 6.78 1.66
CA TYR A 66 -10.50 7.43 0.62
C TYR A 66 -11.91 6.80 0.46
N VAL A 67 -12.04 5.49 0.64
CA VAL A 67 -13.34 4.80 0.55
C VAL A 67 -14.28 5.18 1.71
N GLU A 68 -13.72 5.42 2.90
CA GLU A 68 -14.48 5.77 4.11
C GLU A 68 -14.68 7.29 4.22
N ASN A 69 -13.64 8.07 3.93
CA ASN A 69 -13.58 9.53 3.94
C ASN A 69 -12.77 10.05 2.72
N PRO A 70 -13.44 10.42 1.61
CA PRO A 70 -12.78 10.87 0.40
C PRO A 70 -11.86 12.08 0.59
N ASP A 71 -12.26 13.05 1.42
CA ASP A 71 -11.51 14.29 1.62
C ASP A 71 -10.18 14.02 2.35
N MET A 72 -10.20 13.16 3.38
CA MET A 72 -8.99 12.76 4.09
C MET A 72 -8.11 11.84 3.23
N GLY A 73 -8.72 10.89 2.52
CA GLY A 73 -7.99 10.01 1.60
C GLY A 73 -7.26 10.78 0.51
N ILE A 74 -7.87 11.82 -0.07
CA ILE A 74 -7.20 12.71 -1.04
C ILE A 74 -6.00 13.41 -0.40
N GLN A 75 -6.14 13.94 0.82
CA GLN A 75 -5.03 14.58 1.52
C GLN A 75 -3.86 13.61 1.77
N MET A 76 -4.16 12.38 2.20
CA MET A 76 -3.15 11.33 2.39
C MET A 76 -2.47 10.93 1.07
N ILE A 77 -3.25 10.77 -0.01
CA ILE A 77 -2.70 10.46 -1.33
C ILE A 77 -1.78 11.57 -1.83
N ASN A 78 -2.19 12.84 -1.68
CA ASN A 78 -1.36 13.99 -2.07
C ASN A 78 -0.05 14.03 -1.27
N ALA A 79 -0.11 13.80 0.04
CA ALA A 79 1.09 13.71 0.88
C ALA A 79 2.08 12.63 0.39
N LEU A 80 1.58 11.51 -0.11
CA LEU A 80 2.39 10.40 -0.65
C LEU A 80 2.83 10.60 -2.11
N LYS A 81 2.17 11.48 -2.90
CA LYS A 81 2.60 11.87 -4.25
C LYS A 81 3.68 12.96 -4.24
N GLY A 82 3.79 13.71 -3.14
CA GLY A 82 4.78 14.77 -2.98
C GLY A 82 4.25 16.12 -3.48
N PRO A 83 5.03 16.93 -4.21
CA PRO A 83 4.65 18.32 -4.52
C PRO A 83 3.52 18.46 -5.55
N GLU A 84 3.19 17.39 -6.27
CA GLU A 84 2.11 17.40 -7.27
C GLU A 84 0.88 16.69 -6.72
N ASP A 85 -0.15 17.48 -6.44
CA ASP A 85 -1.46 16.97 -6.04
C ASP A 85 -2.14 16.15 -7.15
N LEU A 86 -3.13 15.34 -6.78
CA LEU A 86 -4.03 14.70 -7.72
C LEU A 86 -4.68 15.73 -8.65
N SER A 87 -4.64 15.44 -9.94
CA SER A 87 -5.35 16.24 -10.92
C SER A 87 -6.87 16.02 -10.81
N THR A 88 -7.67 16.92 -11.42
CA THR A 88 -9.12 16.72 -11.56
C THR A 88 -9.45 15.39 -12.23
N TYR A 89 -8.62 14.94 -13.18
CA TYR A 89 -8.78 13.65 -13.83
C TYR A 89 -8.56 12.49 -12.85
N ASP A 90 -7.51 12.55 -12.03
CA ASP A 90 -7.21 11.49 -11.05
C ASP A 90 -8.30 11.39 -9.98
N MET A 91 -8.82 12.52 -9.50
CA MET A 91 -9.94 12.55 -8.55
C MET A 91 -11.21 11.94 -9.14
N GLN A 92 -11.52 12.25 -10.42
CA GLN A 92 -12.66 11.65 -11.11
C GLN A 92 -12.44 10.14 -11.30
N PHE A 93 -11.24 9.72 -11.67
CA PHE A 93 -10.88 8.31 -11.81
C PHE A 93 -11.09 7.55 -10.49
N LEU A 94 -10.60 8.09 -9.37
CA LEU A 94 -10.79 7.53 -8.02
C LEU A 94 -12.28 7.34 -7.70
N LYS A 95 -13.08 8.37 -7.93
CA LYS A 95 -14.53 8.34 -7.69
C LYS A 95 -15.22 7.26 -8.51
N GLU A 96 -14.94 7.18 -9.81
CA GLU A 96 -15.54 6.20 -10.70
C GLU A 96 -15.16 4.77 -10.31
N HIS A 97 -13.89 4.53 -9.96
CA HIS A 97 -13.39 3.17 -9.71
C HIS A 97 -13.68 2.64 -8.30
N LEU A 98 -13.94 3.52 -7.33
CA LEU A 98 -14.17 3.13 -5.93
C LEU A 98 -15.60 3.36 -5.44
N SER A 99 -16.45 4.05 -6.20
CA SER A 99 -17.86 4.26 -5.84
C SER A 99 -18.66 2.96 -5.74
N ASP A 100 -18.47 2.05 -6.70
CA ASP A 100 -19.14 0.74 -6.79
C ASP A 100 -18.27 -0.43 -6.29
N LYS A 101 -16.97 -0.20 -6.06
CA LYS A 101 -16.00 -1.24 -5.66
C LYS A 101 -15.23 -0.86 -4.41
N LYS A 102 -15.96 -0.48 -3.35
CA LYS A 102 -15.38 -0.11 -2.04
C LYS A 102 -14.48 -1.20 -1.43
N TYR A 103 -14.71 -2.46 -1.81
CA TYR A 103 -13.92 -3.61 -1.37
C TYR A 103 -12.51 -3.68 -2.01
N LEU A 104 -12.27 -2.94 -3.10
CA LEU A 104 -11.08 -3.11 -3.93
C LEU A 104 -9.78 -2.79 -3.17
N PRO A 105 -9.62 -1.67 -2.45
CA PRO A 105 -8.39 -1.40 -1.69
C PRO A 105 -8.10 -2.47 -0.62
N LYS A 106 -9.14 -2.99 0.03
CA LYS A 106 -9.03 -4.03 1.06
C LYS A 106 -8.49 -5.36 0.48
N SER A 107 -8.72 -5.64 -0.80
CA SER A 107 -8.27 -6.88 -1.47
C SER A 107 -6.74 -7.10 -1.48
N TYR A 108 -5.95 -6.08 -1.18
CA TYR A 108 -4.49 -6.16 -1.10
C TYR A 108 -3.96 -6.62 0.26
N PHE A 109 -4.83 -6.71 1.27
CA PHE A 109 -4.44 -7.15 2.60
C PHE A 109 -4.52 -8.67 2.74
N ALA A 110 -3.70 -9.22 3.63
CA ALA A 110 -3.68 -10.63 3.94
C ALA A 110 -5.03 -11.13 4.50
N GLY A 111 -5.36 -12.39 4.20
CA GLY A 111 -6.60 -13.02 4.63
C GLY A 111 -7.83 -12.65 3.81
N THR A 112 -7.72 -11.76 2.82
CA THR A 112 -8.83 -11.42 1.93
C THR A 112 -9.01 -12.43 0.80
N SER A 113 -10.25 -12.55 0.32
CA SER A 113 -10.64 -13.35 -0.85
C SER A 113 -12.01 -12.90 -1.36
N PRO A 114 -12.42 -13.28 -2.60
CA PRO A 114 -13.79 -13.07 -3.04
C PRO A 114 -14.82 -13.74 -2.12
N ALA A 115 -14.50 -14.93 -1.58
CA ALA A 115 -15.40 -15.75 -0.75
C ALA A 115 -15.73 -15.10 0.60
N ASN A 116 -14.82 -14.32 1.17
CA ASN A 116 -15.04 -13.59 2.43
C ASN A 116 -15.28 -12.09 2.20
N ASN A 117 -15.70 -11.69 1.00
CA ASN A 117 -15.99 -10.31 0.62
C ASN A 117 -14.83 -9.35 0.86
N TYR A 118 -13.60 -9.83 0.64
CA TYR A 118 -12.36 -9.09 0.87
C TYR A 118 -12.19 -8.58 2.30
N THR A 119 -12.67 -9.35 3.29
CA THR A 119 -12.47 -9.03 4.71
C THR A 119 -11.05 -9.44 5.15
N PRO A 120 -10.18 -8.49 5.57
CA PRO A 120 -8.81 -8.81 5.95
C PRO A 120 -8.74 -9.47 7.33
N THR A 121 -7.69 -10.25 7.57
CA THR A 121 -7.36 -10.71 8.93
C THR A 121 -6.68 -9.61 9.73
N PHE A 122 -6.86 -9.62 11.05
CA PHE A 122 -6.17 -8.69 11.95
C PHE A 122 -4.94 -9.35 12.62
N PRO A 123 -3.81 -8.65 12.77
CA PRO A 123 -3.54 -7.28 12.32
C PRO A 123 -3.48 -7.17 10.79
N LEU A 124 -3.72 -5.97 10.26
CA LEU A 124 -3.71 -5.73 8.81
C LEU A 124 -2.30 -5.96 8.28
N LYS A 125 -2.16 -6.80 7.24
CA LYS A 125 -0.87 -7.07 6.63
C LYS A 125 -0.90 -6.81 5.15
N ILE A 126 0.14 -6.18 4.62
CA ILE A 126 0.31 -5.96 3.18
C ILE A 126 1.69 -6.45 2.75
N THR A 127 1.74 -7.07 1.57
CA THR A 127 2.99 -7.53 0.97
C THR A 127 3.29 -6.71 -0.27
N VAL A 128 4.45 -6.04 -0.25
CA VAL A 128 5.02 -5.33 -1.41
C VAL A 128 6.19 -6.14 -1.92
N SER A 129 6.25 -6.39 -3.22
CA SER A 129 7.32 -7.19 -3.81
C SER A 129 8.08 -6.49 -4.92
N GLU A 130 9.32 -6.94 -5.11
CA GLU A 130 10.19 -6.60 -6.22
C GLU A 130 10.24 -7.76 -7.22
N ASN A 131 10.48 -7.41 -8.48
CA ASN A 131 10.92 -8.35 -9.50
C ASN A 131 12.28 -7.91 -10.08
N ALA A 132 12.82 -8.70 -11.01
CA ALA A 132 14.11 -8.41 -11.67
C ALA A 132 14.20 -7.02 -12.33
N TYR A 133 13.06 -6.38 -12.64
CA TYR A 133 12.99 -5.08 -13.30
C TYR A 133 12.64 -3.93 -12.34
N SER A 134 12.29 -4.22 -11.08
CA SER A 134 11.84 -3.23 -10.09
C SER A 134 12.82 -2.07 -9.90
N ARG A 135 14.12 -2.35 -9.93
CA ARG A 135 15.20 -1.37 -9.74
C ARG A 135 15.94 -1.00 -11.03
N SER A 136 15.44 -1.41 -12.19
CA SER A 136 16.12 -1.19 -13.48
C SER A 136 16.31 0.29 -13.85
N GLU A 137 15.47 1.18 -13.32
CA GLU A 137 15.52 2.63 -13.54
C GLU A 137 15.91 3.43 -12.28
N GLU A 138 16.46 2.76 -11.26
CA GLU A 138 16.79 3.40 -9.98
C GLU A 138 17.86 4.48 -10.13
N SER A 139 18.80 4.33 -11.07
CA SER A 139 19.79 5.37 -11.42
C SER A 139 19.17 6.64 -12.00
N LYS A 140 17.96 6.55 -12.56
CA LYS A 140 17.16 7.70 -13.01
C LYS A 140 16.23 8.22 -11.90
N GLY A 141 16.28 7.63 -10.71
CA GLY A 141 15.44 7.98 -9.57
C GLY A 141 14.06 7.33 -9.58
N TYR A 142 13.84 6.23 -10.30
CA TYR A 142 12.54 5.55 -10.36
C TYR A 142 12.63 4.08 -9.92
N VAL A 143 11.64 3.64 -9.16
CA VAL A 143 11.52 2.25 -8.70
C VAL A 143 10.09 1.77 -8.88
N ARG A 144 9.93 0.52 -9.33
CA ARG A 144 8.62 -0.12 -9.55
C ARG A 144 8.42 -1.21 -8.53
N MET A 145 7.30 -1.14 -7.81
CA MET A 145 6.91 -2.12 -6.80
C MET A 145 5.64 -2.83 -7.22
N TRP A 146 5.42 -4.02 -6.67
CA TRP A 146 4.31 -4.88 -7.02
C TRP A 146 3.46 -5.24 -5.81
N LEU A 147 2.14 -5.13 -5.98
CA LEU A 147 1.14 -5.41 -4.97
C LEU A 147 0.18 -6.46 -5.51
N LYS A 148 -0.05 -7.55 -4.76
CA LYS A 148 -0.95 -8.62 -5.19
C LYS A 148 -2.31 -8.49 -4.49
N SER A 149 -3.36 -8.29 -5.28
CA SER A 149 -4.74 -8.43 -4.82
C SER A 149 -5.15 -9.90 -4.79
N SER A 150 -5.87 -10.32 -3.76
CA SER A 150 -6.51 -11.63 -3.67
C SER A 150 -7.63 -11.84 -4.72
N GLY A 151 -8.07 -10.78 -5.37
CA GLY A 151 -9.09 -10.78 -6.42
C GLY A 151 -8.56 -10.75 -7.85
N ALA A 152 -7.26 -10.49 -8.06
CA ALA A 152 -6.65 -10.31 -9.37
C ALA A 152 -5.71 -11.47 -9.73
N ASP A 153 -5.54 -11.77 -11.02
CA ASP A 153 -4.64 -12.84 -11.48
C ASP A 153 -3.16 -12.44 -11.48
N HIS A 154 -2.88 -11.15 -11.69
CA HIS A 154 -1.51 -10.62 -11.71
C HIS A 154 -1.30 -9.55 -10.63
N PRO A 155 -0.08 -9.45 -10.06
CA PRO A 155 0.30 -8.29 -9.26
C PRO A 155 0.13 -6.99 -10.05
N ARG A 156 -0.16 -5.90 -9.35
CA ARG A 156 -0.32 -4.56 -9.90
C ARG A 156 0.89 -3.70 -9.55
N GLU A 157 1.30 -2.88 -10.50
CA GLU A 157 2.48 -2.03 -10.40
C GLU A 157 2.15 -0.71 -9.70
N ILE A 158 3.10 -0.22 -8.90
CA ILE A 158 3.17 1.18 -8.47
C ILE A 158 4.59 1.69 -8.72
N THR A 159 4.68 2.83 -9.40
CA THR A 159 5.96 3.49 -9.68
C THR A 159 6.20 4.59 -8.66
N LEU A 160 7.41 4.63 -8.13
CA LEU A 160 7.86 5.58 -7.12
C LEU A 160 9.04 6.37 -7.67
N ARG A 161 9.08 7.67 -7.33
CA ARG A 161 10.12 8.61 -7.73
C ARG A 161 10.85 9.10 -6.50
N TYR A 162 12.18 9.07 -6.57
CA TYR A 162 13.04 9.58 -5.52
C TYR A 162 13.16 11.09 -5.61
N LYS A 163 13.03 11.77 -4.46
CA LYS A 163 13.27 13.21 -4.30
C LYS A 163 14.57 13.41 -3.51
N PRO A 164 15.69 13.79 -4.16
CA PRO A 164 16.99 13.88 -3.49
C PRO A 164 17.08 14.90 -2.36
N SER A 165 16.30 15.99 -2.41
CA SER A 165 16.31 17.03 -1.37
C SER A 165 15.84 16.50 -0.02
N ASP A 166 14.82 15.64 -0.04
CA ASP A 166 14.15 15.15 1.16
C ASP A 166 14.64 13.74 1.52
N LYS A 167 15.36 13.09 0.58
CA LYS A 167 15.80 11.70 0.64
C LYS A 167 14.64 10.72 0.82
N MET A 168 13.53 11.01 0.16
CA MET A 168 12.27 10.28 0.26
C MET A 168 11.77 9.83 -1.12
N TRP A 169 10.94 8.80 -1.11
CA TRP A 169 10.24 8.25 -2.27
C TRP A 169 8.79 8.71 -2.25
N PHE A 170 8.28 9.06 -3.42
CA PHE A 170 6.91 9.52 -3.61
C PHE A 170 6.26 8.77 -4.77
N VAL A 171 4.93 8.69 -4.77
CA VAL A 171 4.18 8.04 -5.85
C VAL A 171 4.32 8.85 -7.14
N ASN A 172 4.84 8.20 -8.18
CA ASN A 172 5.06 8.82 -9.48
C ASN A 172 3.79 8.71 -10.34
N GLY A 173 3.08 9.83 -10.51
CA GLY A 173 1.79 9.84 -11.20
C GLY A 173 0.69 9.18 -10.36
N PHE A 174 -0.49 8.93 -10.94
CA PHE A 174 -1.53 8.15 -10.27
C PHE A 174 -1.47 6.67 -10.72
N PRO A 175 -1.31 5.70 -9.80
CA PRO A 175 -1.15 4.29 -10.15
C PRO A 175 -2.51 3.61 -10.43
N GLY A 176 -3.21 4.04 -11.49
CA GLY A 176 -4.56 3.56 -11.83
C GLY A 176 -4.67 2.04 -12.03
N GLY A 177 -3.57 1.35 -12.35
CA GLY A 177 -3.52 -0.11 -12.41
C GLY A 177 -3.87 -0.81 -11.09
N LEU A 178 -3.68 -0.15 -9.94
CA LEU A 178 -4.11 -0.65 -8.63
C LEU A 178 -5.63 -0.71 -8.49
N LEU A 179 -6.39 0.07 -9.28
CA LEU A 179 -7.85 0.12 -9.21
C LEU A 179 -8.52 -0.61 -10.40
N SER A 180 -7.75 -1.43 -11.12
CA SER A 180 -8.31 -2.30 -12.14
C SER A 180 -9.29 -3.31 -11.53
N GLY A 181 -10.36 -3.63 -12.27
CA GLY A 181 -11.38 -4.58 -11.82
C GLY A 181 -10.79 -5.91 -11.34
N ILE A 182 -11.39 -6.42 -10.27
CA ILE A 182 -11.06 -7.72 -9.64
C ILE A 182 -12.33 -8.57 -9.55
N ARG A 183 -12.18 -9.86 -9.18
CA ARG A 183 -13.33 -10.76 -8.97
C ARG A 183 -14.40 -10.11 -8.08
N ILE A 184 -15.67 -10.38 -8.37
CA ILE A 184 -16.80 -9.85 -7.60
C ILE A 184 -16.85 -10.60 -6.25
N PRO A 185 -17.05 -9.91 -5.12
CA PRO A 185 -17.20 -10.57 -3.82
C PRO A 185 -18.47 -11.43 -3.79
N ALA A 186 -18.45 -12.51 -3.03
CA ALA A 186 -19.57 -13.47 -2.98
C ALA A 186 -20.92 -12.83 -2.60
N ALA A 187 -20.92 -11.80 -1.76
CA ALA A 187 -22.13 -11.07 -1.37
C ALA A 187 -22.72 -10.19 -2.49
N GLU A 188 -21.94 -9.84 -3.52
CA GLU A 188 -22.38 -9.04 -4.66
C GLU A 188 -22.59 -9.88 -5.94
N ASP A 189 -22.17 -11.16 -5.92
CA ASP A 189 -22.38 -12.08 -7.02
C ASP A 189 -23.84 -12.56 -7.07
N LYS A 190 -24.56 -12.16 -8.11
CA LYS A 190 -25.97 -12.52 -8.32
C LYS A 190 -26.16 -13.92 -8.90
N TRP A 191 -25.08 -14.59 -9.28
CA TRP A 191 -25.10 -15.92 -9.92
C TRP A 191 -24.36 -17.00 -9.11
N ALA A 192 -23.85 -16.66 -7.92
CA ALA A 192 -23.22 -17.61 -6.99
C ALA A 192 -24.23 -18.59 -6.37
#